data_AF-A0A441WWJ4-F1
#
_entry.id   AF-A0A441WWJ4-F1
#
_cell.length_a   1.000
_cell.length_b   1.000
_cell.length_c   1.000
_cell.angle_alpha   90.00
_cell.angle_beta   90.00
_cell.angle_gamma   90.00
#
_symmetry.space_group_name_H-M   'P 1'
#
loop_
_entity.id
_entity.type
_entity.pdbx_description
1 polymer ?
#
loop_
_entity_poly.entity_id
_entity_poly.type
_entity_poly.pdbx_seq_one_letter_code
_entity_poly.pdbx_strand_id
1 'polypeptide(L)' 'VAVKKAFDADGVTILQFNEPASGQTVYHLHVHVIPRFEDIPLKPHSGQMEKPEVLAENAGKIRTALAN' A
#
# COMPACT_ATOMS: atom_id res chain seq x y z
N VAL A 1 -12.28 -5.89 1.42
CA VAL A 1 -11.03 -5.24 1.89
C VAL A 1 -11.07 -3.76 1.51
N ALA A 2 -10.89 -2.85 2.47
CA ALA A 2 -11.06 -1.40 2.24
C ALA A 2 -10.13 -0.86 1.15
N VAL A 3 -8.85 -1.25 1.15
CA VAL A 3 -7.87 -0.84 0.12
C VAL A 3 -8.30 -1.27 -1.29
N LYS A 4 -8.80 -2.51 -1.46
CA LYS A 4 -9.33 -2.98 -2.76
C LYS A 4 -10.47 -2.08 -3.26
N LYS A 5 -11.45 -1.83 -2.40
CA LYS A 5 -12.63 -0.99 -2.73
C LYS A 5 -12.23 0.47 -3.02
N ALA A 6 -11.32 1.03 -2.24
CA ALA A 6 -10.92 2.44 -2.34
C ALA A 6 -10.22 2.78 -3.66
N PHE A 7 -9.58 1.80 -4.30
CA PHE A 7 -8.82 1.99 -5.53
C PHE A 7 -9.36 1.20 -6.72
N ASP A 8 -10.53 0.57 -6.57
CA ASP A 8 -11.11 -0.35 -7.56
C ASP A 8 -10.08 -1.36 -8.09
N ALA A 9 -9.29 -1.90 -7.17
CA ALA A 9 -8.20 -2.81 -7.50
C ALA A 9 -8.73 -4.23 -7.74
N ASP A 10 -8.05 -5.02 -8.56
CA ASP A 10 -8.41 -6.42 -8.83
C ASP A 10 -8.07 -7.32 -7.62
N GLY A 11 -6.99 -6.99 -6.92
CA GLY A 11 -6.47 -7.74 -5.78
C GLY A 11 -5.69 -6.89 -4.77
N VAL A 12 -5.10 -7.57 -3.78
CA VAL A 12 -4.25 -6.97 -2.76
C VAL A 12 -3.05 -7.88 -2.48
N THR A 13 -1.87 -7.29 -2.39
CA THR A 13 -0.66 -7.94 -1.90
C THR A 13 -0.41 -7.53 -0.44
N ILE A 14 -0.12 -8.52 0.41
CA ILE A 14 0.28 -8.33 1.81
C ILE A 14 1.76 -8.70 1.93
N LEU A 15 2.59 -7.78 2.42
CA LEU A 15 4.04 -8.01 2.60
C LEU A 15 4.48 -7.57 3.98
N GLN A 16 5.34 -8.37 4.58
CA GLN A 16 6.07 -8.03 5.80
C GLN A 16 7.55 -8.33 5.55
N PHE A 17 8.41 -7.35 5.80
CA PHE A 17 9.85 -7.50 5.68
C PHE A 17 10.47 -7.69 7.05
N ASN A 18 11.20 -8.78 7.23
CA ASN A 18 11.96 -9.06 8.44
C ASN A 18 13.46 -9.01 8.09
N GLU A 19 14.19 -8.12 8.74
CA GLU A 19 15.62 -7.87 8.55
C GLU A 19 16.02 -7.31 7.16
N PRO A 20 17.22 -6.72 7.02
CA PRO A 20 17.65 -6.06 5.79
C PRO A 20 17.71 -7.00 4.58
N ALA A 21 17.99 -8.29 4.79
CA ALA A 21 18.03 -9.29 3.72
C ALA A 21 16.66 -9.50 3.04
N SER A 22 15.56 -9.26 3.76
CA SER A 22 14.21 -9.27 3.20
C SER A 22 13.83 -7.92 2.57
N GLY A 23 14.54 -6.84 2.92
CA GLY A 23 14.25 -5.47 2.47
C GLY A 23 13.78 -4.53 3.58
N GLN A 24 13.84 -4.93 4.86
CA GLN A 24 13.42 -4.05 5.96
C GLN A 24 14.40 -2.89 6.16
N THR A 25 13.89 -1.66 6.08
CA THR A 25 14.66 -0.43 6.33
C THR A 25 14.26 0.28 7.62
N VAL A 26 13.02 0.08 8.10
CA VAL A 26 12.50 0.64 9.35
C VAL A 26 12.28 -0.49 10.35
N TYR A 27 12.98 -0.44 11.48
CA TYR A 27 12.95 -1.48 12.53
C TYR A 27 11.76 -1.27 13.47
N HIS A 28 10.57 -1.31 12.88
CA HIS A 28 9.28 -1.36 13.54
C HIS A 28 8.42 -2.35 12.77
N LEU A 29 7.78 -3.32 13.42
CA LEU A 29 6.95 -4.29 12.74
C LEU A 29 5.76 -3.58 12.07
N HIS A 30 5.68 -3.59 10.73
CA HIS A 30 4.58 -2.98 9.99
C HIS A 30 4.23 -3.82 8.76
N VAL A 31 2.96 -3.93 8.40
CA VAL A 31 2.55 -4.73 7.23
C VAL A 31 2.19 -3.80 6.09
N HIS A 32 2.75 -4.04 4.91
CA HIS A 32 2.31 -3.37 3.69
C HIS A 32 1.02 -4.02 3.18
N VAL A 33 0.04 -3.18 2.83
CA VAL A 33 -1.21 -3.58 2.17
C VAL A 33 -1.30 -2.82 0.86
N ILE A 34 -1.02 -3.49 -0.26
CA ILE A 34 -0.78 -2.84 -1.55
C ILE A 34 -1.89 -3.23 -2.54
N PRO A 35 -2.66 -2.28 -3.10
CA PRO A 35 -3.64 -2.58 -4.15
C PRO A 35 -2.93 -3.10 -5.41
N ARG A 36 -3.54 -4.08 -6.09
CA ARG A 36 -2.99 -4.73 -7.28
C ARG A 36 -3.98 -4.66 -8.44
N PHE A 37 -3.43 -4.44 -9.63
CA PHE A 37 -4.17 -4.41 -10.89
C PHE A 37 -3.57 -5.47 -11.82
N GLU A 38 -4.41 -6.13 -12.62
CA GLU A 38 -3.95 -7.05 -13.66
C GLU A 38 -2.98 -6.36 -14.61
N ASP A 39 -1.98 -7.12 -15.08
CA ASP A 39 -0.93 -6.67 -16.01
C ASP A 39 -0.06 -5.48 -15.56
N ILE A 40 -0.22 -4.98 -14.33
CA ILE A 40 0.62 -3.93 -13.75
C ILE A 40 1.64 -4.55 -12.76
N PRO A 41 2.94 -4.59 -13.09
CA PRO A 41 3.95 -5.15 -12.19
C PRO A 41 4.07 -4.35 -10.89
N LEU A 42 4.44 -5.03 -9.81
CA LEU A 42 4.68 -4.37 -8.53
C LEU A 42 5.97 -3.55 -8.61
N LYS A 43 5.91 -2.28 -8.20
CA LYS A 43 7.08 -1.41 -8.08
C LYS A 43 7.90 -1.76 -6.82
N PRO A 44 9.20 -1.43 -6.78
CA PRO A 44 10.01 -1.55 -5.57
C PRO A 44 9.35 -0.83 -4.37
N HIS A 45 9.60 -1.34 -3.15
CA HIS A 45 9.03 -0.78 -1.92
C HIS A 45 9.63 0.59 -1.53
N SER A 46 10.73 1.00 -2.19
CA SER A 46 11.39 2.28 -2.03
C SER A 46 11.36 3.07 -3.33
N GLY A 47 11.43 4.40 -3.24
CA GLY A 47 11.36 5.28 -4.41
C GLY A 47 11.12 6.74 -4.04
N GLN A 48 10.61 7.50 -4.98
CA GLN A 48 10.26 8.90 -4.78
C GLN A 48 9.05 9.05 -3.85
N MET A 49 9.14 9.98 -2.91
CA MET A 49 8.01 10.36 -2.06
C MET A 49 6.93 11.06 -2.90
N GLU A 50 5.70 10.60 -2.76
CA GLU A 50 4.54 11.22 -3.40
C GLU A 50 4.17 12.56 -2.74
N LYS A 51 3.45 13.42 -3.46
CA LYS A 51 2.94 14.69 -2.96
C LYS A 51 1.98 14.49 -1.78
N PRO A 52 2.07 15.31 -0.71
CA PRO A 52 1.20 15.19 0.46
C PRO A 52 -0.30 15.23 0.14
N GLU A 53 -0.71 16.02 -0.86
CA GLU A 53 -2.11 16.20 -1.22
C GLU A 53 -2.71 14.92 -1.81
N VAL A 54 -1.95 14.23 -2.66
CA VAL A 54 -2.34 12.93 -3.25
C VAL A 54 -2.47 11.87 -2.15
N LEU A 55 -1.54 11.86 -1.20
CA LEU A 55 -1.58 10.95 -0.05
C LEU A 55 -2.80 11.21 0.84
N ALA A 56 -3.12 12.48 1.10
CA ALA A 56 -4.29 12.87 1.89
C ALA A 56 -5.61 12.45 1.23
N GLU A 57 -5.75 12.62 -0.09
CA GLU A 57 -6.91 12.18 -0.86
C GLU A 57 -7.07 10.66 -0.80
N ASN A 58 -6.00 9.92 -1.06
CA ASN A 58 -5.97 8.46 -1.01
C ASN A 58 -6.34 7.92 0.38
N ALA A 59 -5.83 8.53 1.44
CA ALA A 59 -6.19 8.19 2.81
C ALA A 59 -7.69 8.44 3.07
N GLY A 60 -8.27 9.49 2.49
CA GLY A 60 -9.71 9.75 2.50
C GLY A 60 -10.52 8.60 1.91
N LYS A 61 -10.17 8.17 0.69
CA LYS A 61 -10.82 7.03 0.00
C LYS A 61 -10.81 5.76 0.86
N ILE A 62 -9.66 5.45 1.48
CA ILE A 62 -9.53 4.26 2.34
C ILE A 62 -10.38 4.39 3.61
N ARG A 63 -10.37 5.54 4.29
CA ARG A 63 -11.19 5.76 5.50
C ARG A 63 -12.68 5.60 5.21
N THR A 64 -13.16 6.17 4.11
CA THR A 64 -14.56 6.01 3.67
C THR A 64 -14.88 4.54 3.37
N ALA A 65 -13.99 3.81 2.70
CA ALA A 65 -14.20 2.39 2.41
C ALA A 65 -14.16 1.49 3.65
N LEU A 66 -13.48 1.92 4.73
CA LEU A 66 -13.35 1.20 5.99
C LEU A 66 -14.53 1.41 6.94
N ALA A 67 -15.23 2.54 6.85
CA ALA A 67 -16.36 2.89 7.71
C ALA A 67 -17.65 2.10 7.44
N ASN A 68 -17.60 1.08 6.56
CA ASN A 68 -18.74 0.22 6.18
C ASN A 68 -18.62 -1.17 6.78
#